data_AF-A0A1F7QQE6-F1
#
_entry.id   AF-A0A1F7QQE6-F1
#
_cell.length_a   1.000
_cell.length_b   1.000
_cell.length_c   1.000
_cell.angle_alpha   90.00
_cell.angle_beta   90.00
_cell.angle_gamma   90.00
#
_symmetry.space_group_name_H-M   'P 1'
#
loop_
_entity.id
_entity.type
_entity.pdbx_description
1 polymer ?
#
loop_
_entity_poly.entity_id
_entity_poly.type
_entity_poly.pdbx_seq_one_letter_code
_entity_poly.pdbx_strand_id
1 'polypeptide(L)'
;MNRNFDENKYLSVEANNIDERLESIERSINKLAYTISSLEDALSHITRIPNLPLELEYDHATNTLWAETRRKLEFKKNEATLISLMFSKSTGKPKKKIFQCSEEAVKLKKAGEGIDTAQNVFDTAKRVQKKLDEFLNTHEAIIVTNKSFYFSKIALI
;
A
#
# COMPACT_ATOMS: atom_id res chain seq x y z
N MET A 1 -8.68 55.41 47.43
CA MET A 1 -7.87 54.17 47.46
C MET A 1 -8.35 53.25 46.34
N ASN A 2 -7.45 52.93 45.40
CA ASN A 2 -7.30 51.63 44.72
C ASN A 2 -8.22 51.09 43.60
N ARG A 3 -8.93 51.89 42.79
CA ARG A 3 -9.53 51.35 41.52
C ARG A 3 -8.49 50.70 40.59
N ASN A 4 -7.33 51.34 40.39
CA ASN A 4 -6.25 50.80 39.55
C ASN A 4 -5.62 49.51 40.13
N PHE A 5 -5.75 49.26 41.43
CA PHE A 5 -5.19 48.09 42.08
C PHE A 5 -6.13 46.89 41.95
N ASP A 6 -7.44 47.14 42.05
CA ASP A 6 -8.47 46.12 41.82
C ASP A 6 -8.50 45.70 40.35
N GLU A 7 -8.46 46.64 39.39
CA GLU A 7 -8.40 46.32 37.94
C GLU A 7 -7.16 45.50 37.55
N ASN A 8 -5.97 45.85 38.05
CA ASN A 8 -4.76 45.07 37.80
C ASN A 8 -4.84 43.65 38.38
N LYS A 9 -5.48 43.50 39.54
CA LYS A 9 -5.70 42.19 40.16
C LYS A 9 -6.68 41.36 39.33
N TYR A 10 -7.76 41.94 38.84
CA TYR A 10 -8.70 41.25 37.93
C TYR A 10 -8.02 40.80 36.63
N LEU A 11 -7.27 41.68 35.97
CA LEU A 11 -6.52 41.34 34.74
C LEU A 11 -5.50 40.22 34.98
N SER A 12 -4.81 40.21 36.13
CA SER A 12 -3.87 39.13 36.47
C SER A 12 -4.54 37.77 36.69
N VAL A 13 -5.75 37.75 37.27
CA VAL A 13 -6.51 36.51 37.49
C VAL A 13 -7.06 35.98 36.16
N GLU A 14 -7.50 36.86 35.29
CA GLU A 14 -8.02 36.51 33.97
C GLU A 14 -6.92 36.00 33.04
N ALA A 15 -5.74 36.62 33.07
CA ALA A 15 -4.55 36.14 32.36
C ALA A 15 -4.11 34.74 32.82
N ASN A 16 -4.03 34.52 34.14
CA ASN A 16 -3.68 33.20 34.69
C ASN A 16 -4.69 32.11 34.28
N ASN A 17 -5.99 32.44 34.25
CA ASN A 17 -7.03 31.50 33.82
C ASN A 17 -6.94 31.17 32.31
N ILE A 18 -6.56 32.16 31.48
CA ILE A 18 -6.30 31.93 30.05
C ILE A 18 -5.10 30.99 29.87
N ASP A 19 -4.01 31.20 30.60
CA ASP A 19 -2.81 30.35 30.53
C ASP A 19 -3.11 28.90 30.95
N GLU A 20 -3.85 28.69 32.04
CA GLU A 20 -4.29 27.37 32.48
C GLU A 20 -5.17 26.66 31.42
N ARG A 21 -6.05 27.41 30.75
CA ARG A 21 -6.89 26.88 29.67
C ARG A 21 -6.07 26.54 28.44
N LEU A 22 -5.08 27.34 28.08
CA LEU A 22 -4.18 27.07 26.95
C LEU A 22 -3.34 25.82 27.19
N GLU A 23 -2.78 25.66 28.39
CA GLU A 23 -2.07 24.43 28.76
C GLU A 23 -2.97 23.19 28.68
N SER A 24 -4.22 23.30 29.15
CA SER A 24 -5.19 22.22 29.09
C SER A 24 -5.54 21.83 27.64
N ILE A 25 -5.70 22.82 26.76
CA ILE A 25 -5.93 22.63 25.34
C ILE A 25 -4.72 21.97 24.68
N GLU A 26 -3.50 22.42 24.97
CA GLU A 26 -2.27 21.86 24.43
C GLU A 26 -2.10 20.38 24.81
N ARG A 27 -2.32 20.04 26.09
CA ARG A 27 -2.31 18.64 26.57
C ARG A 27 -3.38 17.80 25.86
N SER A 28 -4.55 18.37 25.58
CA SER A 28 -5.64 17.68 24.89
C SER A 28 -5.31 17.43 23.41
N ILE A 29 -4.74 18.43 22.73
CA ILE A 29 -4.26 18.31 21.35
C ILE A 29 -3.18 17.22 21.25
N ASN A 30 -2.22 17.22 22.17
CA ASN A 30 -1.15 16.21 22.17
C ASN A 30 -1.69 14.78 22.36
N LYS A 31 -2.69 14.61 23.24
CA LYS A 31 -3.38 13.31 23.40
C LYS A 31 -4.15 12.89 22.15
N LEU A 32 -4.83 13.83 21.50
CA LEU A 32 -5.55 13.56 20.25
C LEU A 32 -4.59 13.20 19.12
N ALA A 33 -3.46 13.90 18.99
CA ALA A 33 -2.43 13.58 18.00
C ALA A 33 -1.87 12.18 18.20
N TYR A 34 -1.58 11.79 19.44
CA TYR A 34 -1.13 10.43 19.77
C TYR A 34 -2.21 9.38 19.44
N THR A 35 -3.47 9.67 19.77
CA THR A 35 -4.61 8.78 19.48
C THR A 35 -4.81 8.61 17.98
N ILE A 36 -4.72 9.69 17.20
CA ILE A 36 -4.80 9.65 15.74
C ILE A 36 -3.67 8.80 15.18
N SER A 37 -2.43 9.03 15.60
CA SER A 37 -1.28 8.23 15.14
C SER A 37 -1.44 6.74 15.49
N SER A 38 -1.96 6.43 16.67
CA SER A 38 -2.26 5.04 17.07
C SER A 38 -3.43 4.43 16.28
N LEU A 39 -4.44 5.22 15.92
CA LEU A 39 -5.56 4.79 15.07
C LEU A 39 -5.11 4.60 13.62
N GLU A 40 -4.22 5.44 13.10
CA GLU A 40 -3.62 5.27 11.78
C GLU A 40 -2.77 3.99 11.73
N ASP A 41 -1.98 3.73 12.77
CA ASP A 41 -1.21 2.49 12.91
C ASP A 41 -2.15 1.27 13.02
N ALA A 42 -3.18 1.34 13.86
CA ALA A 42 -4.19 0.29 13.99
C ALA A 42 -4.99 0.08 12.69
N LEU A 43 -5.36 1.14 11.98
CA LEU A 43 -6.03 1.06 10.67
C LEU A 43 -5.12 0.46 9.60
N SER A 44 -3.81 0.72 9.66
CA SER A 44 -2.84 0.05 8.81
C SER A 44 -2.80 -1.46 9.04
N HIS A 45 -3.20 -1.90 10.24
CA HIS A 45 -3.31 -3.30 10.66
C HIS A 45 -4.73 -3.88 10.57
N ILE A 46 -5.78 -3.06 10.43
CA ILE A 46 -7.14 -3.53 10.19
C ILE A 46 -7.17 -4.08 8.77
N THR A 47 -7.11 -5.41 8.73
CA THR A 47 -7.26 -6.29 7.59
C THR A 47 -8.24 -5.72 6.57
N ARG A 48 -7.71 -5.47 5.37
CA ARG A 48 -8.45 -5.19 4.14
C ARG A 48 -9.83 -5.84 4.15
N ILE A 49 -10.87 -5.06 3.89
CA ILE A 49 -12.24 -5.57 3.72
C ILE A 49 -12.18 -6.56 2.54
N PRO A 50 -12.47 -7.86 2.73
CA PRO A 50 -12.23 -8.91 1.74
C PRO A 50 -12.89 -8.71 0.36
N ASN A 51 -13.83 -7.77 0.26
CA ASN A 51 -14.67 -7.52 -0.92
C ASN A 51 -14.52 -6.13 -1.53
N LEU A 52 -13.61 -5.29 -1.04
CA LEU A 52 -13.29 -4.03 -1.73
C LEU A 52 -12.33 -4.30 -2.91
N PRO A 53 -12.58 -3.68 -4.08
CA PRO A 53 -11.69 -3.74 -5.23
C PRO A 53 -10.24 -3.41 -4.87
N LEU A 54 -9.29 -4.22 -5.34
CA LEU A 54 -7.88 -3.79 -5.32
C LEU A 54 -7.63 -2.83 -6.47
N GLU A 55 -7.42 -1.57 -6.14
CA GLU A 55 -6.82 -0.64 -7.07
C GLU A 55 -5.31 -0.91 -7.14
N LEU A 56 -4.92 -1.68 -8.16
CA LEU A 56 -3.52 -1.96 -8.46
C LEU A 56 -3.05 -1.08 -9.62
N GLU A 57 -1.86 -0.51 -9.48
CA GLU A 57 -1.20 0.22 -10.56
C GLU A 57 0.29 -0.07 -10.59
N TYR A 58 0.82 -0.47 -11.73
CA TYR A 58 2.21 -0.83 -11.90
C TYR A 58 2.97 0.21 -12.71
N ASP A 59 3.98 0.81 -12.09
CA ASP A 59 4.94 1.67 -12.77
C ASP A 59 6.07 0.80 -13.36
N HIS A 60 6.06 0.69 -14.69
CA HIS A 60 7.07 -0.07 -15.43
C HIS A 60 8.45 0.58 -15.44
N ALA A 61 8.57 1.89 -15.21
CA ALA A 61 9.86 2.57 -15.19
C ALA A 61 10.62 2.26 -13.89
N THR A 62 9.91 2.20 -12.77
CA THR A 62 10.49 1.95 -11.44
C THR A 62 10.29 0.51 -10.94
N ASN A 63 9.60 -0.34 -11.70
CA ASN A 63 9.20 -1.70 -11.31
C ASN A 63 8.44 -1.75 -9.97
N THR A 64 7.60 -0.73 -9.73
CA THR A 64 6.88 -0.54 -8.47
C THR A 64 5.39 -0.77 -8.67
N LEU A 65 4.82 -1.66 -7.86
CA LEU A 65 3.38 -1.81 -7.72
C LEU A 65 2.86 -0.87 -6.64
N TRP A 66 1.80 -0.15 -6.95
CA TRP A 66 1.01 0.63 -6.01
C TRP A 66 -0.30 -0.07 -5.73
N ALA A 67 -0.69 -0.08 -4.46
CA ALA A 67 -1.97 -0.57 -3.98
C ALA A 67 -2.56 0.42 -2.98
N GLU A 68 -3.89 0.59 -3.01
CA GLU A 68 -4.66 1.30 -1.98
C GLU A 68 -4.04 2.67 -1.62
N THR A 69 -4.08 3.63 -2.55
CA THR A 69 -3.61 5.04 -2.45
C THR A 69 -2.19 5.36 -1.95
N ARG A 70 -1.49 4.50 -1.18
CA ARG A 70 -0.19 4.84 -0.56
C ARG A 70 0.76 3.66 -0.33
N ARG A 71 0.32 2.41 -0.51
CA ARG A 71 1.20 1.25 -0.30
C ARG A 71 1.95 0.95 -1.59
N LYS A 72 3.25 0.68 -1.49
CA LYS A 72 4.07 0.33 -2.64
C LYS A 72 4.91 -0.92 -2.41
N LEU A 73 5.15 -1.67 -3.47
CA LEU A 73 5.95 -2.88 -3.48
C LEU A 73 6.87 -2.88 -4.70
N GLU A 74 8.17 -2.93 -4.45
CA GLU A 74 9.19 -2.99 -5.50
C GLU A 74 9.52 -4.45 -5.87
N PHE A 75 9.62 -4.71 -7.17
CA PHE A 75 10.05 -5.99 -7.71
C PHE A 75 11.44 -5.89 -8.33
N LYS A 76 12.22 -6.98 -8.25
CA LYS A 76 13.60 -7.02 -8.74
C LYS A 76 13.82 -8.22 -9.66
N LYS A 77 14.74 -8.06 -10.62
CA LYS A 77 15.17 -9.12 -11.55
C LYS A 77 13.96 -9.83 -12.20
N ASN A 78 13.98 -11.16 -12.22
CA ASN A 78 12.96 -12.02 -12.80
C ASN A 78 11.54 -11.73 -12.27
N GLU A 79 11.40 -11.33 -11.00
CA GLU A 79 10.08 -10.97 -10.46
C GLU A 79 9.52 -9.72 -11.16
N ALA A 80 10.36 -8.72 -11.40
CA ALA A 80 10.00 -7.48 -12.08
C ALA A 80 9.60 -7.76 -13.54
N THR A 81 10.41 -8.55 -14.24
CA THR A 81 10.08 -8.98 -15.61
C THR A 81 8.72 -9.66 -15.65
N LEU A 82 8.47 -10.64 -14.77
CA LEU A 82 7.22 -11.40 -14.78
C LEU A 82 6.01 -10.52 -14.43
N ILE A 83 6.08 -9.77 -13.33
CA ILE A 83 4.93 -8.95 -12.90
C ILE A 83 4.62 -7.86 -13.93
N SER A 84 5.64 -7.26 -14.56
CA SER A 84 5.49 -6.28 -15.64
C SER A 84 4.69 -6.84 -16.83
N LEU A 85 4.81 -8.12 -17.16
CA LEU A 85 3.99 -8.74 -18.21
C LEU A 85 2.49 -8.74 -17.88
N MET A 86 2.16 -8.81 -16.59
CA MET A 86 0.78 -8.90 -16.11
C MET A 86 0.07 -7.55 -16.09
N PHE A 87 0.79 -6.45 -16.27
CA PHE A 87 0.24 -5.09 -16.31
C PHE A 87 0.34 -4.45 -17.69
N SER A 88 -0.62 -3.58 -18.01
CA SER A 88 -0.64 -2.84 -19.27
C SER A 88 0.32 -1.66 -19.24
N LYS A 89 1.24 -1.59 -20.20
CA LYS A 89 2.22 -0.49 -20.30
C LYS A 89 1.60 0.90 -20.43
N SER A 90 0.40 1.01 -21.01
CA SER A 90 -0.25 2.30 -21.26
C SER A 90 -1.07 2.82 -20.07
N THR A 91 -1.52 1.93 -19.19
CA THR A 91 -2.46 2.29 -18.10
C THR A 91 -1.95 1.90 -16.72
N GLY A 92 -0.87 1.11 -16.64
CA GLY A 92 -0.41 0.51 -15.39
C GLY A 92 -1.40 -0.46 -14.76
N LYS A 93 -2.52 -0.80 -15.42
CA LYS A 93 -3.58 -1.64 -14.82
C LYS A 93 -3.38 -3.14 -15.09
N PRO A 94 -3.87 -4.00 -14.18
CA PRO A 94 -3.87 -5.45 -14.34
C PRO A 94 -4.50 -5.90 -15.66
N LYS A 95 -3.84 -6.82 -16.37
CA LYS A 95 -4.41 -7.42 -17.58
C LYS A 95 -5.36 -8.54 -17.20
N LYS A 96 -6.57 -8.49 -17.76
CA LYS A 96 -7.56 -9.58 -17.69
C LYS A 96 -7.20 -10.70 -18.68
N LYS A 97 -6.05 -11.34 -18.46
CA LYS A 97 -5.48 -12.37 -19.32
C LYS A 97 -4.95 -13.53 -18.48
N ILE A 98 -5.11 -14.74 -19.00
CA ILE A 98 -4.44 -15.94 -18.49
C ILE A 98 -3.10 -16.12 -19.22
N PHE A 99 -2.03 -16.24 -18.45
CA PHE A 99 -0.67 -16.40 -18.97
C PHE A 99 -0.26 -17.87 -18.84
N GLN A 100 0.14 -18.49 -19.95
CA GLN A 100 0.63 -19.87 -19.97
C GLN A 100 2.15 -19.88 -19.73
N CYS A 101 2.63 -20.65 -18.76
CA CYS A 101 4.05 -20.65 -18.39
C CYS A 101 4.96 -21.05 -19.56
N SER A 102 4.53 -22.01 -20.38
CA SER A 102 5.26 -22.47 -21.57
C SER A 102 5.39 -21.39 -22.64
N GLU A 103 4.30 -20.69 -22.95
CA GLU A 103 4.29 -19.64 -23.97
C GLU A 103 5.12 -18.43 -23.54
N GLU A 104 4.97 -18.01 -22.28
CA GLU A 104 5.70 -16.86 -21.76
C GLU A 104 7.20 -17.18 -21.63
N ALA A 105 7.59 -18.41 -21.28
CA ALA A 105 8.99 -18.84 -21.30
C ALA A 105 9.62 -18.71 -22.69
N VAL A 106 8.90 -19.09 -23.76
CA VAL A 106 9.40 -18.94 -25.14
C VAL A 106 9.60 -17.46 -25.50
N LYS A 107 8.68 -16.58 -25.09
CA LYS A 107 8.78 -15.14 -25.37
C LYS A 107 9.93 -14.51 -24.58
N LEU A 108 10.06 -14.83 -23.30
CA LEU A 108 11.10 -14.32 -22.41
C LEU A 108 12.49 -14.81 -22.79
N LYS A 109 12.60 -16.06 -23.25
CA LYS A 109 13.83 -16.61 -23.84
C LYS A 109 14.27 -15.80 -25.06
N LYS A 110 13.34 -15.45 -25.97
CA LYS A 110 13.64 -14.62 -27.14
C LYS A 110 14.07 -13.20 -26.77
N ALA A 111 13.56 -12.68 -25.65
CA ALA A 111 13.90 -11.35 -25.14
C ALA A 111 15.21 -11.32 -24.32
N GLY A 112 15.79 -12.47 -23.97
CA GLY A 112 17.02 -12.54 -23.16
C GLY A 112 16.81 -12.28 -21.67
N GLU A 113 15.58 -12.42 -21.17
CA GLU A 113 15.15 -11.97 -19.84
C GLU A 113 15.47 -12.95 -18.68
N GLY A 114 16.30 -13.97 -18.92
CA GLY A 114 16.78 -14.90 -17.87
C GLY A 114 15.73 -15.88 -17.30
N ILE A 115 14.48 -15.85 -17.76
CA ILE A 115 13.41 -16.81 -17.41
C ILE A 115 12.99 -17.58 -18.67
N ASP A 116 13.74 -18.63 -19.00
CA ASP A 116 13.68 -19.27 -20.33
C ASP A 116 13.03 -20.66 -20.36
N THR A 117 12.60 -21.16 -19.20
CA THR A 117 11.88 -22.44 -19.07
C THR A 117 10.52 -22.23 -18.40
N ALA A 118 9.56 -23.10 -18.74
CA ALA A 118 8.23 -23.06 -18.13
C ALA A 118 8.29 -23.22 -16.59
N GLN A 119 9.24 -24.02 -16.09
CA GLN A 119 9.47 -24.21 -14.66
C GLN A 119 9.98 -22.92 -14.01
N ASN A 120 10.96 -22.24 -14.61
CA ASN A 120 11.46 -20.96 -14.09
C ASN A 120 10.37 -19.88 -14.06
N VAL A 121 9.48 -19.86 -15.06
CA VAL A 121 8.31 -18.98 -15.09
C VAL A 121 7.35 -19.32 -13.96
N PHE A 122 7.03 -20.60 -13.77
CA PHE A 122 6.16 -21.08 -12.70
C PHE A 122 6.71 -20.73 -11.30
N ASP A 123 7.99 -21.01 -11.05
CA ASP A 123 8.63 -20.73 -9.76
C ASP A 123 8.68 -19.22 -9.48
N THR A 124 8.92 -18.41 -10.52
CA THR A 124 8.88 -16.95 -10.40
C THR A 124 7.45 -16.47 -10.12
N ALA A 125 6.44 -17.02 -10.80
CA ALA A 125 5.05 -16.71 -10.54
C ALA A 125 4.65 -17.06 -9.10
N LYS A 126 5.11 -18.20 -8.56
CA LYS A 126 4.89 -18.58 -7.16
C LYS A 126 5.52 -17.61 -6.16
N ARG A 127 6.75 -17.14 -6.44
CA ARG A 127 7.39 -16.11 -5.60
C ARG A 127 6.63 -14.79 -5.63
N VAL A 128 6.24 -14.34 -6.82
CA VAL A 128 5.45 -13.11 -7.01
C VAL A 128 4.09 -13.23 -6.32
N GLN A 129 3.40 -14.38 -6.45
CA GLN A 129 2.15 -14.67 -5.74
C GLN A 129 2.35 -14.51 -4.23
N LYS A 130 3.31 -15.22 -3.63
CA LYS A 130 3.56 -15.16 -2.18
C LYS A 130 3.84 -13.72 -1.72
N LYS A 131 4.70 -12.99 -2.43
CA LYS A 131 5.08 -11.62 -2.09
C LYS A 131 3.89 -10.66 -2.19
N LEU A 132 3.01 -10.85 -3.17
CA LEU A 132 1.78 -10.07 -3.29
C LEU A 132 0.75 -10.43 -2.24
N ASP A 133 0.63 -11.71 -1.91
CA ASP A 133 -0.33 -12.17 -0.92
C ASP A 133 0.03 -11.61 0.47
N GLU A 134 1.32 -11.62 0.82
CA GLU A 134 1.87 -10.95 2.01
C GLU A 134 1.67 -9.42 1.96
N PHE A 135 1.96 -8.79 0.82
CA PHE A 135 1.79 -7.34 0.68
C PHE A 135 0.32 -6.91 0.77
N LEU A 136 -0.59 -7.62 0.13
CA LEU A 136 -2.00 -7.25 0.03
C LEU A 136 -2.86 -7.86 1.15
N ASN A 137 -2.26 -8.63 2.06
CA ASN A 137 -2.94 -9.40 3.11
C ASN A 137 -4.14 -10.19 2.55
N THR A 138 -3.97 -10.82 1.40
CA THR A 138 -4.99 -11.62 0.70
C THR A 138 -4.33 -12.85 0.08
N HIS A 139 -5.05 -13.95 -0.08
CA HIS A 139 -4.52 -15.16 -0.74
C HIS A 139 -4.99 -15.29 -2.19
N GLU A 140 -5.58 -14.21 -2.73
CA GLU A 140 -6.34 -14.28 -3.96
C GLU A 140 -5.89 -13.25 -4.99
N ALA A 141 -4.79 -12.51 -4.81
CA ALA A 141 -4.42 -11.48 -5.79
C ALA A 141 -4.02 -12.09 -7.13
N ILE A 142 -3.10 -13.05 -7.10
CA ILE A 142 -2.68 -13.83 -8.27
C ILE A 142 -2.96 -15.30 -8.01
N ILE A 143 -3.56 -15.97 -8.99
CA ILE A 143 -3.75 -17.42 -8.96
C ILE A 143 -2.68 -18.06 -9.83
N VAL A 144 -1.83 -18.90 -9.22
CA VAL A 144 -0.82 -19.69 -9.93
C VAL A 144 -1.17 -21.17 -9.87
N THR A 145 -1.43 -21.75 -11.04
CA THR A 145 -1.71 -23.17 -11.28
C THR A 145 -0.48 -23.85 -11.90
N ASN A 146 -0.51 -25.18 -12.04
CA ASN A 146 0.60 -25.97 -12.58
C ASN A 146 1.08 -25.54 -13.98
N LYS A 147 0.26 -24.83 -14.76
CA LYS A 147 0.59 -24.44 -16.15
C LYS A 147 0.39 -22.96 -16.46
N SER A 148 -0.28 -22.22 -15.58
CA SER A 148 -0.70 -20.85 -15.88
C SER A 148 -0.81 -19.99 -14.64
N PHE A 149 -0.77 -18.68 -14.85
CA PHE A 149 -0.97 -17.67 -13.81
C PHE A 149 -1.82 -16.51 -14.33
N TYR A 150 -2.60 -15.89 -13.45
CA TYR A 150 -3.50 -14.78 -13.78
C TYR A 150 -3.94 -13.99 -12.53
N PHE A 151 -4.36 -12.74 -12.72
CA PHE A 151 -5.03 -11.96 -11.66
C PHE A 151 -6.43 -12.51 -11.42
N SER A 152 -6.81 -12.66 -10.15
CA SER A 152 -8.18 -13.02 -9.81
C SER A 152 -9.14 -11.84 -10.02
N LYS A 153 -10.44 -12.10 -9.85
CA LYS A 153 -11.49 -11.07 -10.00
C LYS A 153 -11.32 -9.89 -9.04
N ILE A 154 -10.75 -10.09 -7.85
CA ILE A 154 -10.56 -9.01 -6.86
C ILE A 154 -9.49 -7.99 -7.29
N ALA A 155 -8.64 -8.36 -8.25
CA ALA A 155 -7.50 -7.57 -8.71
C ALA A 155 -7.67 -7.04 -10.15
N LEU A 156 -8.89 -7.03 -10.70
CA LEU A 156 -9.16 -6.68 -12.11
C LEU A 156 -10.13 -5.50 -12.28
N ILE A 157 -10.14 -4.57 -11.33
CA ILE A 157 -11.08 -3.45 -11.28
C ILE A 157 -10.41 -2.16 -11.75
#